data_AF-A0AAP9IDW4-F1
#
_entry.id   AF-A0AAP9IDW4-F1
#
_cell.length_a   1.000
_cell.length_b   1.000
_cell.length_c   1.000
_cell.angle_alpha   90.00
_cell.angle_beta   90.00
_cell.angle_gamma   90.00
#
_symmetry.space_group_name_H-M   'P 1'
#
loop_
_entity.id
_entity.type
_entity.pdbx_description
1 polymer ?
#
loop_
_entity_poly.entity_id
_entity_poly.type
_entity_poly.pdbx_seq_one_letter_code
_entity_poly.pdbx_strand_id
1 'polypeptide(L)' 'MTGRNRRNFSPEFRLEAAQLVLDQLYTVAIAMNVGKSTMDKWVRQLKEERAGKSPIASPMTPEKIEMRELKKRLQSLEI' A
#
# COMPACT_ATOMS: atom_id res chain seq x y z
N MET A 1 -3.27 28.64 -1.80
CA MET A 1 -3.44 27.26 -1.26
C MET A 1 -2.72 26.31 -2.21
N THR A 2 -1.53 25.84 -1.85
CA THR A 2 -0.76 24.92 -2.71
C THR A 2 -1.39 23.53 -2.60
N GLY A 3 -2.11 23.11 -3.65
CA GLY A 3 -2.63 21.75 -3.74
C GLY A 3 -1.45 20.78 -3.68
N ARG A 4 -1.28 20.07 -2.54
CA ARG A 4 -0.29 18.99 -2.44
C ARG A 4 -0.65 17.97 -3.52
N ASN A 5 0.09 17.97 -4.61
CA ASN A 5 0.02 16.95 -5.65
C ASN A 5 0.30 15.60 -4.97
N ARG A 6 -0.77 14.85 -4.67
CA ARG A 6 -0.66 13.55 -4.05
C ARG A 6 -0.09 12.62 -5.11
N ARG A 7 1.22 12.38 -5.05
CA ARG A 7 1.87 11.34 -5.85
C ARG A 7 1.13 10.02 -5.62
N ASN A 8 0.46 9.55 -6.66
CA ASN A 8 -0.21 8.26 -6.66
C ASN A 8 0.83 7.20 -6.94
N PHE A 9 1.28 6.51 -5.89
CA PHE A 9 2.14 5.34 -6.02
C PHE A 9 1.31 4.10 -6.34
N SER A 10 1.79 3.26 -7.26
CA SER A 10 1.18 1.96 -7.54
C SER A 10 1.21 1.07 -6.29
N PRO A 11 0.22 0.19 -6.10
CA PRO A 11 0.20 -0.70 -4.93
C PRO A 11 1.46 -1.57 -4.82
N GLU A 12 1.96 -2.07 -5.96
CA GLU A 12 3.21 -2.85 -6.04
C GLU A 12 4.41 -2.07 -5.50
N PHE A 13 4.58 -0.82 -5.95
CA PHE A 13 5.66 0.04 -5.48
C PHE A 13 5.57 0.28 -3.97
N ARG A 14 4.37 0.48 -3.44
CA ARG A 14 4.19 0.68 -2.00
C ARG A 14 4.57 -0.58 -1.21
N LEU A 15 4.23 -1.76 -1.73
CA LEU A 15 4.54 -3.04 -1.10
C LEU A 15 6.06 -3.28 -1.08
N GLU A 16 6.70 -3.15 -2.23
CA GLU A 16 8.15 -3.32 -2.39
C GLU A 16 8.90 -2.35 -1.47
N ALA A 17 8.49 -1.08 -1.44
CA ALA A 17 9.09 -0.06 -0.59
C ALA A 17 8.88 -0.35 0.91
N ALA A 18 7.69 -0.80 1.32
CA ALA A 18 7.42 -1.17 2.70
C ALA A 18 8.22 -2.40 3.14
N GLN A 19 8.45 -3.34 2.23
CA GLN A 19 9.23 -4.56 2.46
C GLN A 19 10.73 -4.24 2.56
N LEU A 20 11.25 -3.43 1.64
CA LEU A 20 12.62 -2.90 1.68
C LEU A 20 12.92 -2.14 2.98
N VAL A 21 11.96 -1.40 3.53
CA VAL A 21 12.15 -0.67 4.80
C VAL A 21 12.16 -1.60 6.01
N LEU A 22 11.48 -2.75 5.95
CA LEU A 22 11.61 -3.78 6.97
C LEU A 22 13.01 -4.42 6.94
N ASP A 23 13.58 -4.59 5.75
CA ASP A 23 14.85 -5.32 5.57
C ASP A 23 16.10 -4.43 5.68
N GLN A 24 16.07 -3.21 5.13
CA GLN A 24 17.24 -2.31 5.02
C GLN A 24 17.17 -1.07 5.91
N LEU A 25 16.11 -0.95 6.73
CA LEU A 25 15.82 0.21 7.58
C LEU A 25 15.70 1.52 6.75
N TYR A 26 15.30 2.61 7.42
CA TYR A 26 14.76 3.86 6.85
C TYR A 26 15.52 4.54 5.69
N THR A 27 16.76 4.16 5.40
CA THR A 27 17.62 4.71 4.34
C THR A 27 16.95 4.66 2.97
N VAL A 28 16.19 3.59 2.68
CA VAL A 28 15.49 3.41 1.39
C VAL A 28 14.34 4.41 1.22
N ALA A 29 13.66 4.81 2.30
CA ALA A 29 12.57 5.80 2.21
C ALA A 29 13.07 7.17 1.73
N ILE A 30 14.29 7.54 2.18
CA ILE A 30 14.97 8.78 1.75
C ILE A 30 15.35 8.67 0.28
N ALA A 31 15.93 7.54 -0.14
CA ALA A 31 16.32 7.29 -1.53
C ALA A 31 15.13 7.28 -2.50
N MET A 32 13.97 6.77 -2.08
CA MET A 32 12.75 6.73 -2.89
C MET A 32 11.96 8.06 -2.89
N ASN A 33 12.48 9.12 -2.26
CA ASN A 33 11.80 10.41 -2.09
C ASN A 33 10.39 10.26 -1.47
N VAL A 34 10.21 9.25 -0.61
CA VAL A 34 8.96 9.00 0.12
C VAL A 34 9.12 9.56 1.53
N GLY A 35 8.20 10.44 1.92
CA GLY A 35 8.21 11.01 3.26
C GLY A 35 8.09 9.93 4.34
N LYS A 36 8.84 10.09 5.44
CA LYS A 36 8.90 9.15 6.57
C LYS A 36 7.50 8.70 7.04
N SER A 37 6.57 9.64 7.17
CA SER A 37 5.20 9.38 7.62
C SER A 37 4.35 8.59 6.63
N THR A 38 4.63 8.71 5.32
CA THR A 38 3.94 7.91 4.29
C THR A 38 4.43 6.47 4.36
N MET A 39 5.74 6.28 4.50
CA MET A 39 6.35 4.96 4.62
C MET A 39 5.88 4.23 5.89
N ASP A 40 5.83 4.94 7.02
CA ASP A 40 5.38 4.38 8.30
C ASP A 40 3.94 3.83 8.20
N LYS A 41 3.05 4.55 7.51
CA LYS A 41 1.69 4.09 7.24
C LYS A 41 1.66 2.82 6.39
N TRP A 42 2.49 2.74 5.35
CA TRP A 42 2.57 1.57 4.48
C TRP A 42 3.12 0.34 5.22
N VAL A 43 4.16 0.51 6.03
CA VAL A 43 4.72 -0.57 6.86
C VAL A 43 3.70 -1.05 7.89
N ARG A 44 2.99 -0.13 8.56
CA ARG A 44 1.94 -0.49 9.50
C ARG A 44 0.80 -1.24 8.82
N GLN A 45 0.35 -0.77 7.65
CA GLN A 45 -0.66 -1.46 6.86
C GLN A 45 -0.19 -2.87 6.45
N LEU A 46 1.06 -3.02 6.00
CA LEU A 46 1.64 -4.32 5.64
C LEU A 46 1.68 -5.28 6.85
N LYS A 47 2.04 -4.79 8.04
CA LYS A 47 2.02 -5.59 9.27
C LYS A 47 0.60 -6.02 9.66
N GLU A 48 -0.38 -5.13 9.56
CA GLU A 48 -1.78 -5.44 9.83
C GLU A 48 -2.32 -6.45 8.81
N GLU A 49 -1.96 -6.30 7.53
CA GLU A 49 -2.34 -7.23 6.47
C GLU A 49 -1.74 -8.63 6.69
N ARG A 50 -0.46 -8.73 7.09
CA ARG A 50 0.20 -9.99 7.47
C ARG A 50 -0.38 -10.61 8.73
N ALA A 51 -0.87 -9.80 9.67
CA ALA A 51 -1.57 -10.25 10.86
C ALA A 51 -3.03 -10.67 10.59
N GLY A 52 -3.45 -10.75 9.31
CA GLY A 52 -4.80 -11.17 8.93
C GLY A 52 -5.89 -10.12 9.16
N LYS A 53 -5.54 -8.87 9.51
CA LYS A 53 -6.52 -7.80 9.64
C LYS A 53 -6.98 -7.30 8.27
N SER A 54 -8.27 -6.98 8.16
CA SER A 54 -8.82 -6.40 6.94
C SER A 54 -8.22 -5.01 6.68
N PRO A 55 -7.76 -4.70 5.46
CA PRO A 55 -7.26 -3.38 5.12
C PRO A 55 -8.38 -2.35 5.25
N ILE A 56 -8.13 -1.28 6.02
CA ILE A 56 -9.04 -0.12 6.07
C ILE A 56 -8.88 0.75 4.80
N ALA A 57 -7.71 0.71 4.17
CA ALA A 57 -7.38 1.45 2.96
C ALA A 57 -7.29 0.52 1.73
N SER A 58 -7.00 1.10 0.55
CA SER A 58 -6.63 0.31 -0.63
C SER A 58 -5.58 -0.72 -0.24
N PRO A 59 -5.85 -2.02 -0.40
CA PRO A 59 -4.89 -3.06 -0.05
C PRO A 59 -3.62 -2.89 -0.87
N MET A 60 -2.49 -3.20 -0.27
CA MET A 60 -1.19 -3.12 -0.94
C MET A 60 -0.64 -4.49 -1.33
N THR A 61 -1.08 -5.55 -0.66
CA THR A 61 -0.72 -6.92 -1.02
C THR A 61 -1.45 -7.38 -2.29
N PRO A 62 -0.74 -8.07 -3.22
CA PRO A 62 -1.31 -8.53 -4.49
C PRO A 62 -2.55 -9.40 -4.26
N GLU A 63 -2.51 -10.30 -3.28
CA GLU A 63 -3.64 -11.16 -2.91
C GLU A 63 -4.91 -10.37 -2.56
N LYS A 64 -4.77 -9.26 -1.81
CA LYS A 64 -5.93 -8.44 -1.42
C LYS A 64 -6.36 -7.48 -2.52
N ILE A 65 -5.46 -7.09 -3.41
CA ILE A 65 -5.80 -6.32 -4.62
C ILE A 65 -6.62 -7.19 -5.56
N GLU A 66 -6.17 -8.42 -5.84
CA GLU A 66 -6.91 -9.39 -6.63
C GLU A 66 -8.27 -9.69 -6.02
N MET A 67 -8.34 -9.94 -4.70
CA MET A 67 -9.61 -10.15 -4.02
C MET A 67 -10.56 -8.95 -4.17
N ARG A 68 -10.05 -7.71 -4.16
CA ARG A 68 -10.87 -6.52 -4.41
C ARG A 68 -11.33 -6.44 -5.86
N GLU A 69 -10.44 -6.70 -6.82
CA GLU A 69 -10.79 -6.69 -8.25
C GLU A 69 -11.82 -7.78 -8.58
N LEU A 70 -11.65 -8.98 -8.01
CA LEU A 70 -12.59 -10.08 -8.11
C LEU A 70 -13.94 -9.73 -7.50
N LYS A 71 -13.96 -9.13 -6.30
CA LYS A 71 -15.20 -8.60 -5.70
C LYS A 71 -15.87 -7.55 -6.57
N LYS A 72 -15.09 -6.67 -7.20
CA LYS A 72 -15.60 -5.65 -8.11
C LYS A 72 -16.19 -6.27 -9.37
N ARG A 73 -15.52 -7.29 -9.95
CA ARG A 73 -16.04 -8.03 -11.12
C ARG A 73 -17.33 -8.79 -10.79
N LEU A 74 -17.42 -9.41 -9.61
CA LEU A 74 -18.66 -10.05 -9.14
C LEU A 74 -19.79 -9.03 -8.98
N GLN A 75 -19.53 -7.88 -8.38
CA GLN A 75 -20.52 -6.81 -8.24
C GLN A 75 -21.00 -6.27 -9.60
N SER A 76 -20.14 -6.26 -10.62
CA SER A 76 -20.53 -5.90 -12.00
C SER A 76 -21.43 -6.94 -12.67
N LEU A 77 -21.34 -8.20 -12.25
CA LEU A 77 -22.05 -9.34 -12.82
C LEU A 77 -23.38 -9.64 -12.11
N GLU A 78 -23.58 -9.13 -10.89
CA GLU A 78 -24.87 -9.16 -10.16
C GLU A 78 -25.87 -8.09 -10.64
N ILE A 79 -25.68 -7.53 -11.85
CA ILE A 79 -26.64 -6.64 -12.52
C ILE A 79 -27.65 -7.46 -13.33
#